data_AF-A0A377WT76-F1
#
_entry.id   AF-A0A377WT76-F1
#
_cell.length_a   1.000
_cell.length_b   1.000
_cell.length_c   1.000
_cell.angle_alpha   90.00
_cell.angle_beta   90.00
_cell.angle_gamma   90.00
#
_symmetry.space_group_name_H-M   'P 1'
#
loop_
_entity.id
_entity.type
_entity.pdbx_description
1 polymer ?
#
loop_
_entity_poly.entity_id
_entity_poly.type
_entity_poly.pdbx_seq_one_letter_code
_entity_poly.pdbx_strand_id
1 'polypeptide(L)'
;MSMVLSWEKNIRWIIVLLLFLVYMINYLDRVALSITVPMIEKDLALNAEQFGIIFGSFFFGYAVFNFIGGLAVDKFGATLVMGLAVGLWSLFCGLTAVATGFYSMLVLRVLFGMAEGPICASANKMINGWFPKKQAATAVGFLSAGSPLGGAVAGPIVGYLALAFGWRPAFMIIFAIGIVWMIAWFFIAANSPEKHKKVSQEELKLINKMKEEEVALETIENQTAHSLGYYLKQPIILVTAFAFFCYNYILFFFLSWFPVLSGTTAPSGY
;
A
#
# COMPACT_ATOMS: atom_id res chain seq x y z
N MET A 1 -1.78 21.11 26.34
CA MET A 1 -1.15 20.08 27.21
C MET A 1 -2.00 18.81 27.33
N SER A 2 -3.33 18.88 27.51
CA SER A 2 -4.23 17.71 27.59
C SER A 2 -4.30 16.87 26.31
N MET A 3 -4.20 17.50 25.14
CA MET A 3 -4.21 16.80 23.85
C MET A 3 -2.92 16.03 23.58
N VAL A 4 -1.79 16.30 24.26
CA VAL A 4 -0.55 15.52 24.08
C VAL A 4 -0.56 14.27 24.98
N LEU A 5 -1.20 14.37 26.15
CA LEU A 5 -1.33 13.29 27.13
C LEU A 5 -2.26 12.14 26.67
N SER A 6 -3.19 12.39 25.73
CA SER A 6 -4.04 11.32 25.17
C SER A 6 -3.31 10.44 24.14
N TRP A 7 -2.24 10.95 23.53
CA TRP A 7 -1.47 10.24 22.49
C TRP A 7 -0.55 9.18 23.09
N GLU A 8 -0.01 9.43 24.29
CA GLU A 8 0.84 8.47 25.01
C GLU A 8 0.10 7.22 25.50
N LYS A 9 -1.24 7.25 25.51
CA LYS A 9 -2.08 6.13 25.96
C LYS A 9 -2.57 5.21 24.83
N ASN A 10 -2.36 5.57 23.56
CA ASN A 10 -2.93 4.84 22.41
C ASN A 10 -2.01 4.84 21.16
N ILE A 11 -0.72 4.58 21.34
CA ILE A 11 0.24 4.60 20.22
C ILE A 11 -0.11 3.58 19.14
N ARG A 12 -0.71 2.45 19.52
CA ARG A 12 -1.21 1.45 18.56
C ARG A 12 -2.16 2.03 17.50
N TRP A 13 -3.00 2.99 17.87
CA TRP A 13 -3.94 3.63 16.92
C TRP A 13 -3.29 4.71 16.06
N ILE A 14 -2.22 5.35 16.55
CA ILE A 14 -1.37 6.21 15.72
C ILE A 14 -0.72 5.38 14.61
N ILE A 15 -0.25 4.17 14.92
CA ILE A 15 0.29 3.26 13.91
C ILE A 15 -0.77 2.87 12.90
N VAL A 16 -2.00 2.57 13.32
CA VAL A 16 -3.13 2.33 12.39
C VAL A 16 -3.40 3.55 11.51
N LEU A 17 -3.34 4.77 12.06
CA LEU A 17 -3.47 5.98 11.26
C LEU A 17 -2.34 6.13 10.23
N LEU A 18 -1.09 5.83 10.59
CA LEU A 18 0.02 5.83 9.64
C LEU A 18 -0.18 4.78 8.55
N LEU A 19 -0.63 3.57 8.90
CA LEU A 19 -0.96 2.51 7.94
C LEU A 19 -2.13 2.90 7.02
N PHE A 20 -3.15 3.58 7.55
CA PHE A 20 -4.24 4.12 6.76
C PHE A 20 -3.73 5.15 5.73
N LEU A 21 -2.90 6.10 6.17
CA LEU A 21 -2.32 7.12 5.31
C LEU A 21 -1.41 6.50 4.24
N VAL A 22 -0.66 5.45 4.56
CA VAL A 22 0.20 4.79 3.58
C VAL A 22 -0.60 4.04 2.52
N TYR A 23 -1.72 3.42 2.90
CA TYR A 23 -2.64 2.79 1.95
C TYR A 23 -3.31 3.83 1.05
N MET A 24 -3.61 5.02 1.59
CA MET A 24 -4.12 6.14 0.83
C MET A 24 -3.10 6.64 -0.20
N ILE A 25 -1.84 6.86 0.22
CA ILE A 25 -0.73 7.25 -0.67
C ILE A 25 -0.50 6.18 -1.75
N ASN A 26 -0.45 4.91 -1.35
CA ASN A 26 -0.25 3.80 -2.26
C ASN A 26 -1.29 3.77 -3.39
N TYR A 27 -2.57 3.93 -3.06
CA TYR A 27 -3.62 3.93 -4.08
C TYR A 27 -3.64 5.23 -4.89
N LEU A 28 -3.26 6.37 -4.30
CA LEU A 28 -3.05 7.61 -5.04
C LEU A 28 -1.98 7.41 -6.12
N ASP A 29 -0.82 6.85 -5.76
CA ASP A 29 0.31 6.63 -6.67
C ASP A 29 -0.07 5.67 -7.82
N ARG A 30 -0.85 4.63 -7.53
CA ARG A 30 -1.35 3.67 -8.54
C ARG A 30 -2.24 4.34 -9.59
N VAL A 31 -3.05 5.31 -9.19
CA VAL A 31 -3.98 6.02 -10.07
C VAL A 31 -3.30 7.22 -10.74
N ALA A 32 -2.23 7.76 -10.18
CA ALA A 32 -1.56 8.94 -10.71
C ALA A 32 -1.13 8.78 -12.18
N LEU A 33 -0.67 7.58 -12.56
CA LEU A 33 -0.30 7.28 -13.94
C LEU A 33 -1.49 7.32 -14.89
N SER A 34 -2.63 6.72 -14.53
CA SER A 34 -3.81 6.68 -15.41
C SER A 34 -4.42 8.07 -15.64
N ILE A 35 -4.39 8.94 -14.64
CA ILE A 35 -4.85 10.34 -14.75
C ILE A 35 -3.97 11.14 -15.72
N THR A 36 -2.66 10.86 -15.75
CA THR A 36 -1.69 11.62 -16.54
C THR A 36 -1.44 11.07 -17.94
N VAL A 37 -2.04 9.93 -18.30
CA VAL A 37 -1.89 9.29 -19.62
C VAL A 37 -2.03 10.27 -20.79
N PRO A 38 -3.07 11.12 -20.90
CA PRO A 38 -3.23 11.98 -22.07
C PRO A 38 -2.06 12.97 -22.25
N MET A 39 -1.44 13.40 -21.16
CA MET A 39 -0.27 14.29 -21.21
C MET A 39 1.00 13.52 -21.59
N ILE A 40 1.16 12.30 -21.07
CA ILE A 40 2.32 11.44 -21.36
C ILE A 40 2.28 10.91 -22.79
N GLU A 41 1.10 10.55 -23.33
CA GLU A 41 0.92 10.17 -24.73
C GLU A 41 1.44 11.25 -25.67
N LYS A 42 1.08 12.51 -25.40
CA LYS A 42 1.52 13.66 -26.18
C LYS A 42 3.02 13.95 -26.02
N ASP A 43 3.57 13.83 -24.81
CA ASP A 43 4.98 14.16 -24.52
C ASP A 43 5.95 13.09 -25.01
N LEU A 44 5.60 11.81 -24.86
CA LEU A 44 6.48 10.66 -25.12
C LEU A 44 6.11 9.88 -26.40
N ALA A 45 5.10 10.34 -27.15
CA ALA A 45 4.57 9.68 -28.35
C ALA A 45 4.21 8.21 -28.11
N LEU A 46 3.65 7.91 -26.94
CA LEU A 46 3.19 6.57 -26.58
C LEU A 46 1.76 6.34 -27.04
N ASN A 47 1.43 5.09 -27.33
CA ASN A 47 0.07 4.69 -27.73
C ASN A 47 -0.64 3.84 -26.66
N ALA A 48 -1.94 3.61 -26.84
CA ALA A 48 -2.76 2.87 -25.90
C ALA A 48 -2.31 1.41 -25.68
N GLU A 49 -1.78 0.74 -26.70
CA GLU A 49 -1.24 -0.62 -26.58
C GLU A 49 -0.03 -0.65 -25.64
N GLN A 50 0.89 0.30 -25.81
CA GLN A 50 2.04 0.48 -24.94
C GLN A 50 1.64 0.77 -23.50
N PHE A 51 0.62 1.61 -23.27
CA PHE A 51 0.09 1.84 -21.93
C PHE A 51 -0.53 0.59 -21.31
N GLY A 52 -1.23 -0.24 -22.10
CA GLY A 52 -1.72 -1.54 -21.64
C GLY A 52 -0.60 -2.42 -21.10
N ILE A 53 0.54 -2.48 -21.81
CA ILE A 53 1.72 -3.23 -21.37
C ILE A 53 2.35 -2.59 -20.12
N ILE A 54 2.49 -1.26 -20.08
CA ILE A 54 3.03 -0.54 -18.91
C ILE A 54 2.17 -0.83 -17.67
N PHE A 55 0.85 -0.68 -17.74
CA PHE A 55 -0.05 -1.00 -16.63
C PHE A 55 0.06 -2.46 -16.20
N GLY A 56 0.10 -3.40 -17.16
CA GLY A 56 0.26 -4.83 -16.87
C GLY A 56 1.59 -5.16 -16.18
N SER A 57 2.68 -4.51 -16.58
CA SER A 57 4.03 -4.78 -16.08
C SER A 57 4.19 -4.56 -14.57
N PHE A 58 3.41 -3.63 -14.00
CA PHE A 58 3.32 -3.41 -12.55
C PHE A 58 3.00 -4.70 -11.79
N PHE A 59 2.00 -5.45 -12.26
CA PHE A 59 1.52 -6.65 -11.58
C PHE A 59 2.55 -7.77 -11.58
N PHE A 60 3.40 -7.84 -12.61
CA PHE A 60 4.48 -8.82 -12.65
C PHE A 60 5.48 -8.57 -11.52
N GLY A 61 5.97 -7.33 -11.39
CA GLY A 61 6.86 -6.95 -10.29
C GLY A 61 6.21 -7.13 -8.92
N TYR A 62 4.96 -6.69 -8.80
CA TYR A 62 4.17 -6.77 -7.57
C TYR A 62 3.97 -8.22 -7.12
N ALA A 63 3.53 -9.13 -8.00
CA ALA A 63 3.24 -10.51 -7.64
C ALA A 63 4.46 -11.24 -7.06
N VAL A 64 5.63 -11.10 -7.71
CA VAL A 64 6.88 -11.72 -7.25
C VAL A 64 7.28 -11.18 -5.87
N PHE A 65 7.18 -9.86 -5.68
CA PHE A 65 7.63 -9.21 -4.46
C PHE A 65 6.62 -9.24 -3.31
N ASN A 66 5.37 -9.65 -3.53
CA ASN A 66 4.48 -10.02 -2.42
C ASN A 66 5.06 -11.20 -1.62
N PHE A 67 5.58 -12.20 -2.33
CA PHE A 67 6.16 -13.38 -1.67
C PHE A 67 7.53 -13.06 -1.04
N ILE A 68 8.43 -12.47 -1.82
CA ILE A 68 9.77 -12.07 -1.32
C ILE A 68 9.64 -11.07 -0.16
N GLY A 69 8.71 -10.12 -0.29
CA GLY A 69 8.39 -9.14 0.74
C GLY A 69 7.92 -9.78 2.03
N GLY A 70 7.04 -10.79 1.98
CA GLY A 70 6.63 -11.54 3.17
C GLY A 70 7.81 -12.18 3.91
N LEU A 71 8.68 -12.88 3.19
CA LEU A 71 9.91 -13.47 3.77
C LEU A 71 10.84 -12.41 4.36
N ALA A 72 10.98 -11.27 3.68
CA ALA A 72 11.79 -10.15 4.16
C ALA A 72 11.19 -9.55 5.44
N VAL A 73 9.87 -9.38 5.53
CA VAL A 73 9.18 -8.88 6.72
C VAL A 73 9.41 -9.78 7.92
N ASP A 74 9.37 -11.10 7.72
CA ASP A 74 9.63 -12.06 8.80
C ASP A 74 11.09 -12.02 9.28
N LYS A 75 12.04 -11.82 8.37
CA LYS A 75 13.47 -11.77 8.70
C LYS A 75 13.94 -10.43 9.28
N PHE A 76 13.48 -9.31 8.72
CA PHE A 76 14.00 -7.98 9.00
C PHE A 76 13.04 -7.10 9.80
N GLY A 77 11.78 -7.53 9.96
CA GLY A 77 10.74 -6.82 10.70
C GLY A 77 9.93 -5.85 9.84
N ALA A 78 8.68 -5.64 10.25
CA ALA A 78 7.71 -4.82 9.54
C ALA A 78 8.11 -3.34 9.43
N THR A 79 8.69 -2.75 10.48
CA THR A 79 9.07 -1.33 10.47
C THR A 79 10.09 -1.03 9.37
N LEU A 80 11.16 -1.83 9.30
CA LEU A 80 12.24 -1.60 8.34
C LEU A 80 11.76 -1.84 6.91
N VAL A 81 11.10 -2.98 6.67
CA VAL A 81 10.66 -3.36 5.33
C VAL A 81 9.58 -2.42 4.80
N MET A 82 8.62 -2.02 5.64
CA MET A 82 7.60 -1.02 5.27
C MET A 82 8.25 0.30 4.85
N GLY A 83 9.12 0.86 5.70
CA GLY A 83 9.75 2.15 5.42
C GLY A 83 10.60 2.13 4.14
N LEU A 84 11.40 1.08 3.94
CA LEU A 84 12.20 0.93 2.72
C LEU A 84 11.33 0.73 1.47
N ALA A 85 10.28 -0.07 1.56
CA ALA A 85 9.32 -0.25 0.46
C ALA A 85 8.68 1.07 0.06
N VAL A 86 8.24 1.87 1.04
CA VAL A 86 7.68 3.22 0.80
C VAL A 86 8.69 4.13 0.13
N GLY A 87 9.91 4.19 0.66
CA GLY A 87 10.99 4.99 0.07
C GLY A 87 11.29 4.60 -1.36
N LEU A 88 11.36 3.29 -1.65
CA LEU A 88 11.67 2.78 -2.97
C LEU A 88 10.55 3.03 -3.97
N TRP A 89 9.29 2.75 -3.64
CA TRP A 89 8.21 3.06 -4.60
C TRP A 89 8.10 4.56 -4.82
N SER A 90 8.29 5.37 -3.76
CA SER A 90 8.20 6.82 -3.87
C SER A 90 9.29 7.30 -4.83
N LEU A 91 10.51 6.79 -4.66
CA LEU A 91 11.63 7.09 -5.55
C LEU A 91 11.31 6.70 -7.00
N PHE A 92 10.79 5.50 -7.27
CA PHE A 92 10.43 5.08 -8.63
C PHE A 92 9.25 5.89 -9.19
N CYS A 93 8.32 6.31 -8.35
CA CYS A 93 7.25 7.26 -8.70
C CYS A 93 7.85 8.60 -9.15
N GLY A 94 8.76 9.18 -8.37
CA GLY A 94 9.46 10.42 -8.74
C GLY A 94 10.29 10.27 -10.00
N LEU A 95 11.00 9.14 -10.17
CA LEU A 95 11.77 8.85 -11.38
C LEU A 95 10.90 8.71 -12.64
N THR A 96 9.59 8.47 -12.49
CA THR A 96 8.64 8.53 -13.62
C THR A 96 8.63 9.92 -14.25
N ALA A 97 8.85 10.98 -13.48
CA ALA A 97 8.96 12.35 -13.98
C ALA A 97 10.12 12.57 -14.97
N VAL A 98 11.15 11.71 -14.95
CA VAL A 98 12.30 11.78 -15.86
C VAL A 98 12.26 10.73 -16.97
N ALA A 99 11.15 9.99 -17.09
CA ALA A 99 10.98 9.03 -18.18
C ALA A 99 11.00 9.73 -19.54
N THR A 100 11.59 9.05 -20.53
CA THR A 100 11.84 9.57 -21.89
C THR A 100 11.13 8.78 -22.98
N GLY A 101 10.50 7.66 -22.63
CA GLY A 101 9.77 6.83 -23.58
C GLY A 101 9.34 5.49 -23.01
N PHE A 102 8.88 4.61 -23.90
CA PHE A 102 8.21 3.35 -23.55
C PHE A 102 9.03 2.48 -22.58
N TYR A 103 10.29 2.17 -22.93
CA TYR A 103 11.12 1.27 -22.11
C TYR A 103 11.45 1.85 -20.73
N SER A 104 11.69 3.17 -20.65
CA SER A 104 11.92 3.83 -19.36
C SER A 104 10.69 3.75 -18.45
N MET A 105 9.49 4.01 -19.01
CA MET A 105 8.23 3.89 -18.29
C MET A 105 7.96 2.44 -17.86
N LEU A 106 8.21 1.48 -18.75
CA LEU A 106 8.04 0.06 -18.48
C LEU A 106 8.91 -0.41 -17.31
N VAL A 107 10.22 -0.11 -17.35
CA VAL A 107 11.17 -0.51 -16.29
C VAL A 107 10.79 0.14 -14.97
N LEU A 108 10.51 1.45 -14.96
CA LEU A 108 10.10 2.16 -13.75
C LEU A 108 8.81 1.57 -13.17
N ARG A 109 7.87 1.16 -14.02
CA ARG A 109 6.60 0.60 -13.57
C ARG A 109 6.74 -0.79 -12.97
N VAL A 110 7.63 -1.63 -13.51
CA VAL A 110 8.01 -2.92 -12.91
C VAL A 110 8.68 -2.71 -11.55
N LEU A 111 9.68 -1.83 -11.47
CA LEU A 111 10.40 -1.53 -10.23
C LEU A 111 9.47 -0.95 -9.15
N PHE A 112 8.56 -0.09 -9.55
CA PHE A 112 7.52 0.44 -8.68
C PHE A 112 6.63 -0.69 -8.12
N GLY A 113 6.19 -1.63 -8.97
CA GLY A 113 5.44 -2.82 -8.53
C GLY A 113 6.23 -3.69 -7.55
N MET A 114 7.52 -3.93 -7.82
CA MET A 114 8.40 -4.68 -6.93
C MET A 114 8.50 -4.02 -5.55
N ALA A 115 8.64 -2.69 -5.51
CA ALA A 115 8.75 -1.93 -4.27
C ALA A 115 7.47 -1.95 -3.43
N GLU A 116 6.29 -1.98 -4.05
CA GLU A 116 5.01 -2.04 -3.33
C GLU A 116 4.65 -3.43 -2.79
N GLY A 117 5.19 -4.50 -3.37
CA GLY A 117 4.86 -5.88 -3.02
C GLY A 117 4.85 -6.20 -1.51
N PRO A 118 5.85 -5.76 -0.72
CA PRO A 118 5.94 -6.08 0.72
C PRO A 118 4.87 -5.42 1.61
N ILE A 119 4.01 -4.53 1.10
CA ILE A 119 3.20 -3.65 1.95
C ILE A 119 2.09 -4.35 2.70
N CYS A 120 1.37 -5.23 2.04
CA CYS A 120 0.32 -6.00 2.71
C CYS A 120 0.90 -6.89 3.82
N ALA A 121 2.02 -7.56 3.55
CA ALA A 121 2.70 -8.39 4.56
C ALA A 121 3.22 -7.54 5.74
N SER A 122 3.83 -6.39 5.44
CA SER A 122 4.35 -5.48 6.46
C SER A 122 3.23 -4.91 7.35
N ALA A 123 2.11 -4.49 6.75
CA ALA A 123 0.96 -3.96 7.49
C ALA A 123 0.34 -5.02 8.41
N ASN A 124 0.08 -6.23 7.89
CA ASN A 124 -0.46 -7.33 8.68
C ASN A 124 0.47 -7.73 9.83
N LYS A 125 1.78 -7.84 9.57
CA LYS A 125 2.78 -8.14 10.60
C LYS A 125 2.82 -7.05 11.67
N MET A 126 2.73 -5.77 11.27
CA MET A 126 2.69 -4.65 12.20
C MET A 126 1.45 -4.73 13.10
N ILE A 127 0.27 -4.95 12.54
CA ILE A 127 -0.96 -5.05 13.33
C ILE A 127 -0.91 -6.23 14.30
N ASN A 128 -0.48 -7.40 13.84
CA ASN A 128 -0.35 -8.58 14.72
C ASN A 128 0.69 -8.35 15.83
N GLY A 129 1.70 -7.50 15.59
CA GLY A 129 2.64 -7.06 16.61
C GLY A 129 2.00 -6.18 17.68
N TRP A 130 1.08 -5.29 17.30
CA TRP A 130 0.54 -4.22 18.15
C TRP A 130 -0.87 -4.47 18.72
N PHE A 131 -1.63 -5.37 18.11
CA PHE A 131 -3.02 -5.63 18.45
C PHE A 131 -3.25 -7.11 18.75
N PRO A 132 -4.12 -7.41 19.73
CA PRO A 132 -4.68 -8.75 19.89
C PRO A 132 -5.61 -9.10 18.73
N LYS A 133 -5.77 -10.38 18.38
CA LYS A 133 -6.58 -10.86 17.25
C LYS A 133 -8.00 -10.29 17.25
N LYS A 134 -8.63 -10.15 18.43
CA LYS A 134 -9.98 -9.57 18.56
C LYS A 134 -10.09 -8.13 18.07
N GLN A 135 -9.01 -7.33 18.19
CA GLN A 135 -8.95 -5.94 17.72
C GLN A 135 -8.24 -5.79 16.38
N ALA A 136 -7.46 -6.80 15.96
CA ALA A 136 -6.73 -6.80 14.70
C ALA A 136 -7.66 -6.65 13.49
N ALA A 137 -8.82 -7.31 13.49
CA ALA A 137 -9.79 -7.17 12.40
C ALA A 137 -10.30 -5.72 12.24
N THR A 138 -10.55 -5.03 13.35
CA THR A 138 -10.94 -3.61 13.33
C THR A 138 -9.81 -2.73 12.82
N ALA A 139 -8.56 -2.97 13.27
CA ALA A 139 -7.39 -2.25 12.79
C ALA A 139 -7.17 -2.44 11.28
N VAL A 140 -7.33 -3.68 10.79
CA VAL A 140 -7.30 -4.01 9.36
C VAL A 140 -8.43 -3.32 8.59
N GLY A 141 -9.63 -3.26 9.16
CA GLY A 141 -10.74 -2.50 8.57
C GLY A 141 -10.39 -1.02 8.39
N PHE A 142 -9.86 -0.38 9.43
CA PHE A 142 -9.47 1.03 9.37
C PHE A 142 -8.38 1.29 8.34
N LEU A 143 -7.28 0.53 8.32
CA LEU A 143 -6.23 0.77 7.31
C LEU A 143 -6.72 0.50 5.89
N SER A 144 -7.57 -0.51 5.69
CA SER A 144 -8.09 -0.88 4.37
C SER A 144 -9.01 0.21 3.79
N ALA A 145 -9.63 1.02 4.65
CA ALA A 145 -10.38 2.20 4.21
C ALA A 145 -9.50 3.26 3.54
N GLY A 146 -8.17 3.22 3.75
CA GLY A 146 -7.22 4.12 3.10
C GLY A 146 -7.20 3.93 1.58
N SER A 147 -7.31 2.70 1.10
CA SER A 147 -7.27 2.37 -0.33
C SER A 147 -8.36 3.06 -1.18
N PRO A 148 -9.67 2.90 -0.88
CA PRO A 148 -10.71 3.58 -1.65
C PRO A 148 -10.65 5.10 -1.50
N LEU A 149 -10.26 5.61 -0.33
CA LEU A 149 -10.10 7.04 -0.14
C LEU A 149 -8.96 7.59 -1.00
N GLY A 150 -7.83 6.87 -1.06
CA GLY A 150 -6.68 7.21 -1.91
C GLY A 150 -7.07 7.29 -3.38
N GLY A 151 -7.79 6.29 -3.88
CA GLY A 151 -8.32 6.31 -5.24
C GLY A 151 -9.29 7.47 -5.49
N ALA A 152 -10.16 7.79 -4.52
CA ALA A 152 -11.14 8.87 -4.66
C ALA A 152 -10.48 10.26 -4.70
N VAL A 153 -9.45 10.50 -3.89
CA VAL A 153 -8.75 11.80 -3.86
C VAL A 153 -7.70 11.93 -4.96
N ALA A 154 -7.27 10.82 -5.58
CA ALA A 154 -6.27 10.83 -6.64
C ALA A 154 -6.68 11.71 -7.83
N GLY A 155 -7.92 11.58 -8.30
CA GLY A 155 -8.46 12.36 -9.42
C GLY A 155 -8.29 13.88 -9.22
N PRO A 156 -8.91 14.46 -8.17
CA PRO A 156 -8.77 15.88 -7.86
C PRO A 156 -7.32 16.31 -7.61
N ILE A 157 -6.54 15.55 -6.82
CA ILE A 157 -5.19 15.96 -6.43
C ILE A 157 -4.24 15.88 -7.62
N VAL A 158 -4.11 14.70 -8.24
CA VAL A 158 -3.16 14.48 -9.34
C VAL A 158 -3.60 15.24 -10.57
N GLY A 159 -4.89 15.28 -10.88
CA GLY A 159 -5.43 16.06 -12.00
C GLY A 159 -5.14 17.54 -11.85
N TYR A 160 -5.37 18.13 -10.67
CA TYR A 160 -5.02 19.52 -10.40
C TYR A 160 -3.52 19.78 -10.55
N LEU A 161 -2.67 18.95 -9.94
CA LEU A 161 -1.21 19.10 -10.04
C LEU A 161 -0.73 18.99 -11.50
N ALA A 162 -1.26 18.03 -12.26
CA ALA A 162 -0.90 17.81 -13.64
C ALA A 162 -1.36 18.95 -14.56
N LEU A 163 -2.55 19.50 -14.34
CA LEU A 163 -3.05 20.64 -15.12
C LEU A 163 -2.31 21.95 -14.78
N ALA A 164 -1.96 22.16 -13.50
CA ALA A 164 -1.31 23.39 -13.06
C ALA A 164 0.19 23.43 -13.36
N PHE A 165 0.90 22.29 -13.22
CA PHE A 165 2.36 22.23 -13.30
C PHE A 165 2.88 21.27 -14.37
N GLY A 166 2.00 20.49 -15.02
CA GLY A 166 2.39 19.39 -15.90
C GLY A 166 2.56 18.07 -15.14
N TRP A 167 2.59 16.97 -15.90
CA TRP A 167 2.66 15.63 -15.32
C TRP A 167 3.99 15.35 -14.61
N ARG A 168 5.13 15.83 -15.14
CA ARG A 168 6.45 15.59 -14.53
C ARG A 168 6.57 16.17 -13.12
N PRO A 169 6.25 17.46 -12.85
CA PRO A 169 6.27 17.99 -11.49
C PRO A 169 5.24 17.33 -10.56
N ALA A 170 4.09 16.89 -11.09
CA ALA A 170 3.09 16.16 -10.29
C ALA A 170 3.69 14.89 -9.66
N PHE A 171 4.42 14.08 -10.44
CA PHE A 171 5.12 12.89 -9.91
C PHE A 171 6.20 13.22 -8.89
N MET A 172 6.92 14.34 -9.05
CA MET A 172 7.92 14.79 -8.07
C MET A 172 7.28 15.22 -6.73
N ILE A 173 6.11 15.86 -6.79
CA ILE A 173 5.36 16.25 -5.58
C ILE A 173 4.84 15.00 -4.86
N ILE A 174 4.30 14.03 -5.61
CA ILE A 174 3.84 12.75 -5.06
C ILE A 174 4.99 11.99 -4.40
N PHE A 175 6.16 11.94 -5.05
CA PHE A 175 7.39 11.42 -4.47
C PHE A 175 7.71 12.06 -3.11
N ALA A 176 7.65 13.40 -3.03
CA ALA A 176 7.93 14.10 -1.78
C ALA A 176 6.96 13.70 -0.65
N ILE A 177 5.67 13.53 -0.95
CA ILE A 177 4.67 13.07 0.02
C ILE A 177 5.04 11.70 0.59
N GLY A 178 5.41 10.76 -0.28
CA GLY A 178 5.82 9.41 0.14
C GLY A 178 7.11 9.40 0.97
N ILE A 179 8.10 10.23 0.61
CA ILE A 179 9.34 10.39 1.40
C ILE A 179 9.06 11.02 2.77
N VAL A 180 8.21 12.04 2.85
CA VAL A 180 7.80 12.64 4.14
C VAL A 180 7.13 11.59 5.02
N TRP A 181 6.25 10.77 4.46
CA TRP A 181 5.62 9.67 5.18
C TRP A 181 6.67 8.65 5.66
N MET A 182 7.62 8.25 4.79
CA MET A 182 8.69 7.31 5.14
C MET A 182 9.52 7.81 6.33
N ILE A 183 9.89 9.10 6.30
CA ILE A 183 10.65 9.72 7.38
C ILE A 183 9.84 9.68 8.67
N ALA A 184 8.56 10.10 8.64
CA ALA A 184 7.68 10.04 9.79
C ALA A 184 7.52 8.61 10.33
N TRP A 185 7.42 7.62 9.45
CA TRP A 185 7.33 6.21 9.81
C TRP A 185 8.56 5.72 10.58
N PHE A 186 9.78 6.05 10.13
CA PHE A 186 10.99 5.65 10.85
C PHE A 186 11.15 6.33 12.21
N PHE A 187 10.58 7.53 12.40
CA PHE A 187 10.59 8.22 13.69
C PHE A 187 9.51 7.72 14.66
N ILE A 188 8.37 7.25 14.15
CA ILE A 188 7.19 6.92 14.97
C ILE A 188 7.03 5.41 15.14
N ALA A 189 7.18 4.61 14.09
CA ALA A 189 6.84 3.20 14.14
C ALA A 189 7.93 2.36 14.82
N ALA A 190 7.50 1.33 15.55
CA ALA A 190 8.37 0.28 16.08
C ALA A 190 7.74 -1.09 15.85
N ASN A 191 8.54 -2.14 15.76
CA ASN A 191 8.06 -3.49 15.41
C ASN A 191 7.10 -4.10 16.45
N SER A 192 7.27 -3.73 17.72
CA SER A 192 6.38 -4.15 18.81
C SER A 192 6.23 -3.02 19.82
N PRO A 193 5.13 -3.04 20.62
CA PRO A 193 4.94 -2.09 21.70
C PRO A 193 6.13 -2.04 22.67
N GLU A 194 6.76 -3.18 22.98
CA GLU A 194 7.87 -3.24 23.95
C GLU A 194 9.13 -2.51 23.47
N LYS A 195 9.32 -2.44 22.14
CA LYS A 195 10.47 -1.76 21.52
C LYS A 195 10.22 -0.27 21.30
N HIS A 196 9.02 0.21 21.60
CA HIS A 196 8.65 1.59 21.31
C HIS A 196 8.93 2.51 22.51
N LYS A 197 9.76 3.54 22.30
CA LYS A 197 10.28 4.44 23.36
C LYS A 197 9.21 5.19 24.17
N LYS A 198 8.05 5.45 23.59
CA LYS A 198 6.99 6.27 24.19
C LYS A 198 5.73 5.50 24.62
N VAL A 199 5.71 4.16 24.52
CA VAL A 199 4.51 3.40 24.95
C VAL A 199 4.40 3.44 26.46
N SER A 200 3.20 3.82 26.95
CA SER A 200 2.89 3.80 28.37
C SER A 200 2.91 2.38 28.94
N GLN A 201 3.39 2.22 30.17
CA GLN A 201 3.35 0.95 30.90
C GLN A 201 1.92 0.41 31.08
N GLU A 202 0.92 1.30 31.13
CA GLU A 202 -0.49 0.91 31.17
C GLU A 202 -0.93 0.24 29.85
N GLU A 203 -0.52 0.80 28.71
CA GLU A 203 -0.85 0.27 27.37
C GLU A 203 -0.14 -1.06 27.11
N LEU A 204 1.14 -1.19 27.51
CA LEU A 204 1.88 -2.46 27.43
C LEU A 204 1.19 -3.57 28.22
N LYS A 205 0.83 -3.30 29.48
CA LYS A 205 0.15 -4.29 30.33
C LYS A 205 -1.20 -4.70 29.74
N LEU A 206 -1.96 -3.76 29.20
CA LEU A 206 -3.23 -4.06 28.53
C LEU A 206 -3.03 -4.98 27.32
N ILE A 207 -2.08 -4.66 26.43
CA ILE A 207 -1.80 -5.46 25.24
C ILE A 207 -1.33 -6.87 25.62
N ASN A 208 -0.40 -6.98 26.58
CA ASN A 208 0.11 -8.28 27.01
C ASN A 208 -0.99 -9.14 27.66
N LYS A 209 -1.79 -8.56 28.55
CA LYS A 209 -2.93 -9.25 29.16
C LYS A 209 -3.90 -9.78 28.09
N MET A 210 -4.24 -8.96 27.10
CA MET A 210 -5.15 -9.38 26.03
C MET A 210 -4.55 -10.49 25.15
N LYS A 211 -3.25 -10.47 24.90
CA LYS A 211 -2.56 -11.54 24.15
C LYS A 211 -2.47 -12.84 24.95
N GLU A 212 -2.23 -12.76 26.25
CA GLU A 212 -2.21 -13.93 27.15
C GLU A 212 -3.59 -14.61 27.22
N GLU A 213 -4.67 -13.82 27.31
CA GLU A 213 -6.05 -14.33 27.24
C GLU A 213 -6.34 -15.04 25.91
N GLU A 214 -5.79 -14.57 24.79
CA GLU A 214 -5.93 -15.21 23.47
C GLU A 214 -5.14 -16.53 23.36
N VAL A 215 -3.89 -16.56 23.82
CA VAL A 215 -3.07 -17.79 23.81
C VAL A 215 -3.72 -18.89 24.66
N ALA A 216 -4.32 -18.53 25.80
CA ALA A 216 -5.05 -19.47 26.65
C ALA A 216 -6.26 -20.10 25.94
N LEU A 217 -6.95 -19.35 25.07
CA LEU A 217 -8.06 -19.84 24.26
C LEU A 217 -7.59 -20.73 23.10
N GLU A 218 -6.47 -20.38 22.45
CA GLU A 218 -5.91 -21.15 21.31
C GLU A 218 -5.28 -22.48 21.72
N THR A 219 -4.75 -22.57 22.94
CA THR A 219 -4.18 -23.83 23.47
C THR A 219 -5.24 -24.94 23.61
N ILE A 220 -6.53 -24.59 23.55
CA ILE A 220 -7.67 -25.53 23.60
C ILE A 220 -7.99 -26.09 22.19
N GLU A 221 -7.63 -25.39 21.12
CA GLU A 221 -7.80 -25.84 19.73
C GLU A 221 -6.46 -26.40 19.19
N ASN A 222 -6.25 -27.71 19.31
CA ASN A 222 -5.13 -28.40 18.68
C ASN A 222 -5.05 -28.12 17.16
N GLN A 223 -4.08 -27.31 16.71
CA GLN A 223 -3.82 -27.09 15.29
C GLN A 223 -2.58 -27.87 14.84
N THR A 224 -2.78 -28.96 14.11
CA THR A 224 -1.73 -29.55 13.27
C THR A 224 -1.49 -28.64 12.08
N ALA A 225 -0.36 -27.93 12.07
CA ALA A 225 0.04 -27.12 10.93
C ALA A 225 0.23 -28.00 9.68
N HIS A 226 -0.61 -27.83 8.67
CA HIS A 226 -0.50 -28.54 7.40
C HIS A 226 0.48 -27.83 6.46
N SER A 227 1.12 -28.59 5.57
CA SER A 227 2.03 -28.04 4.54
C SER A 227 1.29 -27.15 3.53
N LEU A 228 1.97 -26.16 2.94
CA LEU A 228 1.40 -25.24 1.93
C LEU A 228 0.69 -25.98 0.78
N GLY A 229 1.23 -27.14 0.35
CA GLY A 229 0.64 -27.95 -0.71
C GLY A 229 -0.72 -28.57 -0.36
N TYR A 230 -1.06 -28.70 0.93
CA TYR A 230 -2.39 -29.09 1.37
C TYR A 230 -3.40 -28.00 1.05
N TYR A 231 -3.09 -26.75 1.42
CA TYR A 231 -3.97 -25.60 1.21
C TYR A 231 -4.20 -25.30 -0.28
N LEU A 232 -3.18 -25.45 -1.12
CA LEU A 232 -3.29 -25.22 -2.58
C LEU A 232 -4.24 -26.21 -3.28
N LYS A 233 -4.55 -27.35 -2.67
CA LYS A 233 -5.47 -28.36 -3.20
C LYS A 233 -6.89 -28.25 -2.62
N GLN A 234 -7.11 -27.38 -1.65
CA GLN A 234 -8.41 -27.25 -1.01
C GLN A 234 -9.39 -26.49 -1.94
N PRO A 235 -10.55 -27.07 -2.29
CA PRO A 235 -11.49 -26.44 -3.20
C PRO A 235 -12.03 -25.11 -2.67
N ILE A 236 -12.21 -24.99 -1.35
CA ILE A 236 -12.65 -23.72 -0.74
C ILE A 236 -11.64 -22.59 -1.00
N ILE A 237 -10.33 -22.88 -0.89
CA ILE A 237 -9.27 -21.90 -1.12
C ILE A 237 -9.21 -21.52 -2.60
N LEU A 238 -9.36 -22.50 -3.51
CA LEU A 238 -9.37 -22.25 -4.96
C LEU A 238 -10.58 -21.39 -5.38
N VAL A 239 -11.78 -21.67 -4.84
CA VAL A 239 -12.99 -20.89 -5.13
C VAL A 239 -12.86 -19.46 -4.57
N THR A 240 -12.36 -19.30 -3.33
CA THR A 240 -12.11 -17.97 -2.77
C THR A 240 -11.06 -17.20 -3.55
N ALA A 241 -9.98 -17.86 -4.00
CA ALA A 241 -8.96 -17.25 -4.84
C ALA A 241 -9.53 -16.76 -6.18
N PHE A 242 -10.38 -17.56 -6.82
CA PHE A 242 -11.05 -17.17 -8.06
C PHE A 242 -12.02 -15.99 -7.87
N ALA A 243 -12.81 -16.00 -6.79
CA ALA A 243 -13.67 -14.86 -6.46
C ALA A 243 -12.86 -13.57 -6.23
N PHE A 244 -11.74 -13.69 -5.52
CA PHE A 244 -10.84 -12.56 -5.28
C PHE A 244 -10.17 -12.07 -6.57
N PHE A 245 -9.84 -12.97 -7.50
CA PHE A 245 -9.36 -12.60 -8.84
C PHE A 245 -10.38 -11.75 -9.60
N CYS A 246 -11.65 -12.18 -9.67
CA CYS A 246 -12.70 -11.42 -10.34
C CYS A 246 -12.91 -10.03 -9.73
N TYR A 247 -12.90 -9.94 -8.39
CA TYR A 247 -12.97 -8.66 -7.68
C TYR A 247 -11.80 -7.73 -8.03
N ASN A 248 -10.56 -8.24 -7.99
CA ASN A 248 -9.38 -7.45 -8.33
C ASN A 248 -9.38 -7.02 -9.79
N TYR A 249 -9.82 -7.87 -10.71
CA TYR A 249 -9.92 -7.52 -12.13
C TYR A 249 -10.82 -6.29 -12.33
N ILE A 250 -12.01 -6.28 -11.73
CA ILE A 250 -12.93 -5.14 -11.79
C ILE A 250 -12.29 -3.90 -11.16
N LEU A 251 -11.72 -4.03 -9.96
CA LEU A 251 -11.10 -2.90 -9.25
C LEU A 251 -9.98 -2.25 -10.08
N PHE A 252 -9.04 -3.05 -10.59
CA PHE A 252 -7.90 -2.52 -11.34
C PHE A 252 -8.27 -2.01 -12.73
N PHE A 253 -9.33 -2.55 -13.34
CA PHE A 253 -9.91 -1.96 -14.55
C PHE A 253 -10.38 -0.53 -14.29
N PHE A 254 -11.13 -0.30 -13.21
CA PHE A 254 -11.57 1.05 -12.84
C PHE A 254 -10.44 1.98 -12.40
N LEU A 255 -9.36 1.48 -11.81
CA LEU A 255 -8.23 2.35 -11.44
C LEU A 255 -7.34 2.73 -12.64
N SER A 256 -7.22 1.84 -13.63
CA SER A 256 -6.28 2.01 -14.74
C SER A 256 -6.94 2.62 -15.98
N TRP A 257 -8.10 2.09 -16.39
CA TRP A 257 -8.71 2.43 -17.67
C TRP A 257 -9.86 3.43 -17.56
N PHE A 258 -10.60 3.45 -16.45
CA PHE A 258 -11.74 4.36 -16.31
C PHE A 258 -11.33 5.85 -16.41
N PRO A 259 -10.25 6.33 -15.75
CA PRO A 259 -9.82 7.72 -15.92
C PRO A 259 -9.49 8.06 -17.38
N VAL A 260 -8.77 7.16 -18.06
CA VAL A 260 -8.40 7.30 -19.48
C VAL A 260 -9.64 7.42 -20.35
N LEU A 261 -10.60 6.51 -20.20
CA LEU A 261 -11.84 6.48 -20.98
C LEU A 261 -12.71 7.73 -20.75
N SER A 262 -12.79 8.21 -19.50
CA SER A 262 -13.55 9.42 -19.17
C SER A 262 -12.93 10.71 -19.73
N GLY A 263 -11.60 10.74 -19.89
CA GLY A 263 -10.89 11.85 -20.53
C GLY A 263 -11.10 11.91 -22.04
N THR A 264 -11.28 10.76 -22.70
CA THR A 264 -11.51 10.68 -24.15
C THR A 264 -12.92 11.07 -24.61
N THR A 265 -13.91 11.09 -23.71
CA THR A 265 -15.31 11.44 -24.04
C THR A 265 -15.68 12.88 -23.67
N ALA A 266 -14.77 13.65 -23.06
CA ALA A 266 -14.96 15.08 -22.90
C ALA A 266 -14.89 15.74 -24.30
N PRO A 267 -15.94 16.42 -24.76
CA PRO A 267 -15.88 17.11 -26.05
C PRO A 267 -14.73 18.10 -25.99
N SER A 268 -13.84 18.05 -26.99
CA SER A 268 -12.79 19.03 -27.24
C SER A 268 -13.44 20.41 -27.38
N GLY A 269 -13.56 21.13 -26.27
CA GLY A 269 -14.20 22.42 -26.17
C GLY A 269 -13.28 23.40 -25.47
N TYR A 270 -12.88 24.42 -26.24
CA TYR A 270 -11.97 25.54 -25.97
C TYR A 270 -10.48 25.27 -26.17
#